data_AF-A0A4U5R037-F1
#
_entry.id   AF-A0A4U5R037-F1
#
_cell.length_a   1.000
_cell.length_b   1.000
_cell.length_c   1.000
_cell.angle_alpha   90.00
_cell.angle_beta   90.00
_cell.angle_gamma   90.00
#
_symmetry.space_group_name_H-M   'P 1'
#
loop_
_entity.id
_entity.type
_entity.pdbx_description
1 polymer ?
#
loop_
_entity_poly.entity_id
_entity_poly.type
_entity_poly.pdbx_seq_one_letter_code
_entity_poly.pdbx_strand_id
1 'polypeptide(L)'
;MDANLGLVGNPVFGGDKKYLVESKGDLLLVDMYLSIDSDEGLSIGYDVVQDLVQCMSERTVWFKVFKLNEEGKCWTEVKDLEDRVLFLGDDLTFSASASELSGCKGNCIFFNDDFFYSRGEGDDGSLFGRDIGVFELESGCIGPLRNFPDYSKMFWPPPDWVASTSLEVQNQNQVEELSIAK
;
A
#
# COMPACT_ATOMS: atom_id res chain seq x y z
N MET A 1 -34.96 -11.19 -13.41
CA MET A 1 -33.67 -11.79 -13.00
C MET A 1 -33.72 -11.90 -11.50
N ASP A 2 -33.99 -13.09 -10.97
CA ASP A 2 -33.92 -13.31 -9.52
C ASP A 2 -32.44 -13.37 -9.15
N ALA A 3 -31.94 -12.30 -8.54
CA ALA A 3 -30.62 -12.31 -7.91
C ALA A 3 -30.73 -13.13 -6.63
N ASN A 4 -30.53 -14.45 -6.75
CA ASN A 4 -30.42 -15.34 -5.60
C ASN A 4 -29.12 -15.00 -4.87
N LEU A 5 -29.19 -14.10 -3.89
CA LEU A 5 -28.07 -13.70 -3.05
C LEU A 5 -27.79 -14.83 -2.05
N GLY A 6 -26.82 -15.68 -2.39
CA GLY A 6 -26.30 -16.72 -1.51
C GLY A 6 -24.95 -16.32 -0.94
N LEU A 7 -24.71 -16.64 0.33
CA LEU A 7 -23.39 -16.47 0.93
C LEU A 7 -22.39 -17.44 0.26
N VAL A 8 -21.32 -16.88 -0.30
CA VAL A 8 -20.23 -17.63 -0.96
C VAL A 8 -19.14 -18.04 0.05
N GLY A 9 -19.01 -17.30 1.16
CA GLY A 9 -18.09 -17.66 2.25
C GLY A 9 -18.50 -17.05 3.59
N ASN A 10 -18.32 -17.80 4.68
CA ASN A 10 -18.51 -17.31 6.04
C ASN A 10 -17.58 -16.13 6.35
N PRO A 11 -17.97 -15.17 7.21
CA PRO A 11 -17.14 -14.01 7.52
C PRO A 11 -15.85 -14.41 8.26
N VAL A 12 -14.76 -13.69 7.97
CA VAL A 12 -13.52 -13.73 8.76
C VAL A 12 -13.52 -12.54 9.72
N PHE A 13 -13.25 -12.80 11.00
CA PHE A 13 -13.18 -11.79 12.06
C PHE A 13 -11.73 -11.45 12.39
N GLY A 14 -11.48 -10.18 12.75
CA GLY A 14 -10.15 -9.61 12.96
C GLY A 14 -9.80 -8.59 11.89
N GLY A 15 -8.58 -8.04 11.93
CA GLY A 15 -8.10 -7.00 11.00
C GLY A 15 -8.83 -5.67 11.16
N ASP A 16 -8.11 -4.58 10.94
CA ASP A 16 -8.67 -3.23 11.00
C ASP A 16 -9.13 -2.75 9.61
N LYS A 17 -8.42 -3.17 8.56
CA LYS A 17 -8.82 -2.98 7.16
C LYS A 17 -8.81 -4.32 6.41
N LYS A 18 -9.68 -4.45 5.40
CA LYS A 18 -9.83 -5.67 4.60
C LYS A 18 -9.77 -5.35 3.11
N TYR A 19 -9.03 -6.16 2.35
CA TYR A 19 -8.89 -6.03 0.91
C TYR A 19 -9.25 -7.34 0.23
N LEU A 20 -9.98 -7.26 -0.88
CA LEU A 20 -10.25 -8.41 -1.75
C LEU A 20 -9.40 -8.31 -3.00
N VAL A 21 -8.56 -9.32 -3.25
CA VAL A 21 -7.61 -9.34 -4.35
C VAL A 21 -7.84 -10.60 -5.19
N GLU A 22 -8.05 -10.43 -6.49
CA GLU A 22 -8.04 -11.56 -7.43
C GLU A 22 -6.58 -11.97 -7.72
N SER A 23 -6.32 -13.27 -7.75
CA SER A 23 -5.00 -13.82 -8.08
C SER A 23 -5.11 -15.21 -8.72
N LYS A 24 -4.77 -15.35 -10.01
CA LYS A 24 -4.82 -16.64 -10.74
C LYS A 24 -6.21 -17.30 -10.75
N GLY A 25 -7.28 -16.51 -10.73
CA GLY A 25 -8.66 -17.00 -10.64
C GLY A 25 -9.10 -17.35 -9.21
N ASP A 26 -8.21 -17.25 -8.23
CA ASP A 26 -8.57 -17.32 -6.82
C ASP A 26 -8.95 -15.95 -6.28
N LEU A 27 -9.86 -15.93 -5.32
CA LEU A 27 -10.17 -14.73 -4.54
C LEU A 27 -9.46 -14.79 -3.19
N LEU A 28 -8.62 -13.78 -2.92
CA LEU A 28 -7.90 -13.61 -1.68
C LEU A 28 -8.53 -12.49 -0.85
N LEU A 29 -8.63 -12.71 0.45
CA LEU A 29 -8.96 -11.69 1.44
C LEU A 29 -7.70 -11.37 2.24
N VAL A 30 -7.30 -10.10 2.27
CA VAL A 30 -6.17 -9.64 3.06
C VAL A 30 -6.68 -8.81 4.24
N ASP A 31 -6.40 -9.28 5.44
CA ASP A 31 -6.60 -8.54 6.68
C ASP A 31 -5.33 -7.74 7.01
N MET A 32 -5.49 -6.43 7.16
CA MET A 32 -4.44 -5.51 7.58
C MET A 32 -4.66 -5.11 9.03
N TYR A 33 -3.60 -5.21 9.83
CA TYR A 33 -3.61 -4.89 11.26
C TYR A 33 -2.82 -3.62 11.53
N LEU A 34 -3.41 -2.73 12.30
CA LEU A 34 -2.89 -1.41 12.63
C LEU A 34 -2.53 -1.33 14.12
N SER A 35 -1.55 -0.49 14.43
CA SER A 35 -1.20 -0.11 15.79
C SER A 35 -1.23 1.40 15.92
N ILE A 36 -1.75 1.88 17.05
CA ILE A 36 -1.71 3.29 17.39
C ILE A 36 -0.37 3.55 18.10
N ASP A 37 0.52 4.29 17.45
CA ASP A 37 1.68 4.84 18.13
C ASP A 37 1.22 6.05 18.96
N SER A 38 1.02 5.83 20.26
CA SER A 38 0.77 6.92 21.22
C SER A 38 2.11 7.57 21.57
N ASP A 39 2.60 8.48 20.74
CA ASP A 39 3.81 9.23 21.09
C ASP A 39 3.48 10.18 22.25
N GLU A 40 4.06 9.92 23.44
CA GLU A 40 3.90 10.73 24.66
C GLU A 40 4.66 12.08 24.57
N GLY A 41 4.42 12.87 23.52
CA GLY A 41 5.16 14.10 23.25
C GLY A 41 4.35 15.31 22.82
N LEU A 42 3.08 15.14 22.42
CA LEU A 42 2.27 16.24 21.91
C LEU A 42 1.31 16.77 22.99
N SER A 43 1.82 17.68 23.82
CA SER A 43 0.95 18.56 24.62
C SER A 43 0.32 19.60 23.69
N ILE A 44 -0.82 19.25 23.09
CA ILE A 44 -1.60 20.16 22.24
C ILE A 44 -2.77 20.69 23.05
N GLY A 45 -2.87 22.03 23.14
CA GLY A 45 -3.91 22.73 23.89
C GLY A 45 -5.32 22.38 23.41
N TYR A 46 -6.27 22.43 24.34
CA TYR A 46 -7.64 21.92 24.25
C TYR A 46 -8.55 22.53 23.15
N ASP A 47 -8.06 23.40 22.26
CA ASP A 47 -8.86 24.06 21.22
C ASP A 47 -8.64 23.52 19.79
N VAL A 48 -7.68 22.60 19.55
CA VAL A 48 -7.37 22.06 18.20
C VAL A 48 -7.78 20.59 18.00
N VAL A 49 -8.46 20.03 19.00
CA VAL A 49 -8.66 18.58 19.18
C VAL A 49 -9.76 17.93 18.32
N GLN A 50 -10.42 18.64 17.40
CA GLN A 50 -11.48 18.02 16.59
C GLN A 50 -11.02 17.58 15.19
N ASP A 51 -10.04 18.25 14.58
CA ASP A 51 -9.46 17.84 13.27
C ASP A 51 -8.20 16.95 13.41
N LEU A 52 -7.48 17.02 14.53
CA LEU A 52 -6.23 16.28 14.74
C LEU A 52 -6.41 14.86 15.30
N VAL A 53 -7.63 14.47 15.69
CA VAL A 53 -7.91 13.11 16.20
C VAL A 53 -7.79 12.06 15.09
N GLN A 54 -7.81 12.47 13.82
CA GLN A 54 -7.48 11.64 12.66
C GLN A 54 -5.96 11.35 12.53
N CYS A 55 -5.12 12.04 13.31
CA CYS A 55 -3.65 11.98 13.23
C CYS A 55 -3.02 11.04 14.28
N MET A 56 -3.81 10.19 14.95
CA MET A 56 -3.21 8.99 15.53
C MET A 56 -2.57 8.22 14.38
N SER A 57 -1.25 8.21 14.32
CA SER A 57 -0.50 7.67 13.19
C SER A 57 -0.64 6.16 13.21
N GLU A 58 -1.73 5.66 12.63
CA GLU A 58 -2.01 4.23 12.50
C GLU A 58 -0.88 3.61 11.69
N ARG A 59 0.00 2.86 12.36
CA ARG A 59 1.08 2.14 11.71
C ARG A 59 0.59 0.77 11.31
N THR A 60 0.85 0.36 10.07
CA THR A 60 0.63 -1.03 9.69
C THR A 60 1.66 -1.93 10.36
N VAL A 61 1.20 -2.94 11.10
CA VAL A 61 2.07 -3.84 11.87
C VAL A 61 2.05 -5.27 11.37
N TRP A 62 0.98 -5.70 10.69
CA TRP A 62 0.86 -7.08 10.26
C TRP A 62 -0.20 -7.29 9.17
N PHE A 63 -0.08 -8.40 8.45
CA PHE A 63 -1.08 -8.87 7.49
C PHE A 63 -1.41 -10.35 7.67
N LYS A 64 -2.66 -10.72 7.38
CA LYS A 64 -3.05 -12.10 7.15
C LYS A 64 -3.73 -12.22 5.79
N VAL A 65 -3.40 -13.26 5.05
CA VAL A 65 -4.03 -13.54 3.76
C VAL A 65 -4.86 -14.80 3.88
N PHE A 66 -6.05 -14.79 3.32
CA PHE A 66 -6.95 -15.92 3.26
C PHE A 66 -7.40 -16.17 1.83
N LYS A 67 -7.49 -17.45 1.45
CA LYS A 67 -8.05 -17.87 0.17
C LYS A 67 -9.48 -18.35 0.36
N LEU A 68 -10.38 -17.92 -0.53
CA LEU A 68 -11.77 -18.38 -0.54
C LEU A 68 -11.85 -19.85 -0.96
N ASN A 69 -12.57 -20.65 -0.17
CA ASN A 69 -13.04 -21.97 -0.55
C ASN A 69 -14.56 -21.90 -0.74
N GLU A 70 -15.00 -21.83 -1.99
CA GLU A 70 -16.42 -21.72 -2.35
C GLU A 70 -17.21 -22.98 -2.00
N GLU A 71 -16.62 -24.16 -2.19
CA GLU A 71 -17.25 -25.44 -1.87
C GLU A 71 -17.52 -25.56 -0.37
N GLY A 72 -16.53 -25.21 0.44
CA GLY A 72 -16.61 -25.20 1.91
C GLY A 72 -17.30 -23.96 2.50
N LYS A 73 -17.60 -22.96 1.67
CA LYS A 73 -18.09 -21.63 2.07
C LYS A 73 -17.26 -21.03 3.21
N CYS A 74 -15.94 -21.08 3.12
CA CYS A 74 -15.06 -20.61 4.17
C CYS A 74 -13.79 -19.98 3.60
N TRP A 75 -13.03 -19.32 4.46
CA TRP A 75 -11.74 -18.73 4.14
C TRP A 75 -10.64 -19.48 4.85
N THR A 76 -9.60 -19.87 4.11
CA THR A 76 -8.45 -20.60 4.66
C THR A 76 -7.23 -19.69 4.65
N GLU A 77 -6.61 -19.49 5.81
CA GLU A 77 -5.38 -18.68 5.90
C GLU A 77 -4.27 -19.31 5.06
N VAL A 78 -3.62 -18.50 4.23
CA VAL A 78 -2.45 -18.87 3.42
C VAL A 78 -1.25 -18.05 3.88
N LYS A 79 -0.10 -18.72 4.00
CA LYS A 79 1.17 -18.09 4.42
C LYS A 79 2.19 -18.01 3.29
N ASP A 80 1.82 -18.56 2.14
CA ASP A 80 2.65 -18.60 0.95
C ASP A 80 1.78 -18.26 -0.26
N LEU A 81 2.17 -17.21 -0.97
CA LEU A 81 1.59 -16.76 -2.23
C LEU A 81 2.41 -17.27 -3.43
N GLU A 82 3.42 -18.11 -3.18
CA GLU A 82 4.36 -18.63 -4.16
C GLU A 82 5.08 -17.46 -4.87
N ASP A 83 5.02 -17.44 -6.20
CA ASP A 83 5.54 -16.39 -7.06
C ASP A 83 4.63 -15.14 -7.13
N ARG A 84 3.57 -15.02 -6.31
CA ARG A 84 2.68 -13.86 -6.37
C ARG A 84 3.08 -12.74 -5.42
N VAL A 85 2.80 -11.52 -5.88
CA VAL A 85 2.94 -10.27 -5.15
C VAL A 85 1.59 -9.58 -5.15
N LEU A 86 1.15 -9.08 -4.00
CA LEU A 86 -0.10 -8.31 -3.89
C LEU A 86 0.20 -6.83 -3.76
N PHE A 87 -0.55 -5.99 -4.46
CA PHE A 87 -0.50 -4.54 -4.36
C PHE A 87 -1.81 -4.05 -3.74
N LEU A 88 -1.72 -3.35 -2.62
CA LEU A 88 -2.83 -2.84 -1.83
C LEU A 88 -2.80 -1.31 -1.83
N GLY A 89 -3.50 -0.71 -2.80
CA GLY A 89 -3.77 0.73 -2.82
C GLY A 89 -5.12 1.07 -2.20
N ASP A 90 -5.37 2.37 -2.04
CA ASP A 90 -6.64 2.89 -1.52
C ASP A 90 -7.80 2.58 -2.48
N ASP A 91 -7.58 2.77 -3.79
CA ASP A 91 -8.61 2.65 -4.81
C ASP A 91 -8.59 1.32 -5.58
N LEU A 92 -7.45 0.65 -5.59
CA LEU A 92 -7.24 -0.56 -6.39
C LEU A 92 -6.36 -1.55 -5.65
N THR A 93 -6.73 -2.82 -5.77
CA THR A 93 -5.86 -3.93 -5.40
C THR A 93 -5.71 -4.89 -6.56
N PHE A 94 -4.51 -5.45 -6.71
CA PHE A 94 -4.22 -6.41 -7.76
C PHE A 94 -3.06 -7.33 -7.38
N SER A 95 -2.93 -8.44 -8.10
CA SER A 95 -1.86 -9.42 -7.96
C SER A 95 -1.00 -9.46 -9.23
N ALA A 96 0.31 -9.68 -9.07
CA ALA A 96 1.24 -9.86 -10.19
C ALA A 96 2.19 -11.04 -9.93
N SER A 97 2.81 -11.56 -10.99
CA SER A 97 3.91 -12.53 -10.86
C SER A 97 5.20 -11.80 -10.51
N ALA A 98 5.90 -12.23 -9.47
CA ALA A 98 7.22 -11.73 -9.13
C ALA A 98 8.22 -12.01 -10.24
N SER A 99 8.12 -13.16 -10.91
CA SER A 99 8.98 -13.47 -12.06
C SER A 99 8.83 -12.52 -13.24
N GLU A 100 7.68 -11.85 -13.38
CA GLU A 100 7.43 -10.80 -14.38
C GLU A 100 7.95 -9.42 -13.91
N LEU A 101 8.28 -9.29 -12.62
CA LEU A 101 8.73 -8.05 -11.99
C LEU A 101 10.24 -8.11 -11.71
N SER A 102 11.01 -7.25 -12.36
CA SER A 102 12.47 -7.24 -12.20
C SER A 102 12.88 -6.93 -10.75
N GLY A 103 13.61 -7.86 -10.13
CA GLY A 103 14.17 -7.68 -8.78
C GLY A 103 13.18 -7.92 -7.63
N CYS A 104 11.95 -8.36 -7.92
CA CYS A 104 10.97 -8.66 -6.89
C CYS A 104 11.01 -10.14 -6.49
N LYS A 105 10.83 -10.42 -5.20
CA LYS A 105 10.62 -11.77 -4.68
C LYS A 105 9.11 -12.00 -4.55
N GLY A 106 8.64 -13.20 -4.86
CA GLY A 106 7.26 -13.59 -4.56
C GLY A 106 6.98 -13.61 -3.05
N ASN A 107 5.74 -13.89 -2.70
CA ASN A 107 5.29 -14.01 -1.31
C ASN A 107 5.42 -12.71 -0.50
N CYS A 108 5.11 -11.58 -1.12
CA CYS A 108 5.12 -10.26 -0.49
C CYS A 108 3.89 -9.43 -0.83
N ILE A 109 3.64 -8.42 0.01
CA ILE A 109 2.56 -7.44 -0.12
C ILE A 109 3.19 -6.05 -0.15
N PHE A 110 2.84 -5.27 -1.17
CA PHE A 110 3.11 -3.85 -1.26
C PHE A 110 1.85 -3.09 -0.88
N PHE A 111 1.99 -2.08 -0.03
CA PHE A 111 0.85 -1.31 0.46
C PHE A 111 1.23 0.16 0.63
N ASN A 112 0.24 1.05 0.59
CA ASN A 112 0.45 2.44 0.97
C ASN A 112 0.44 2.56 2.50
N ASP A 113 1.45 3.20 3.07
CA ASP A 113 1.45 3.56 4.49
C ASP A 113 1.84 5.02 4.67
N ASP A 114 0.95 5.78 5.29
CA ASP A 114 1.16 7.19 5.63
C ASP A 114 2.17 7.33 6.80
N PHE A 115 2.40 6.27 7.58
CA PHE A 115 3.32 6.26 8.72
C PHE A 115 4.79 6.35 8.28
N PHE A 116 5.20 5.70 7.19
CA PHE A 116 6.62 5.62 6.83
C PHE A 116 7.23 6.94 6.36
N TYR A 117 6.39 7.92 6.03
CA TYR A 117 6.80 9.26 5.62
C TYR A 117 7.16 10.16 6.81
N SER A 118 6.45 10.07 7.93
CA SER A 118 6.63 10.95 9.09
C SER A 118 8.00 10.82 9.79
N ARG A 119 8.77 9.77 9.48
CA ARG A 119 10.08 9.48 10.09
C ARG A 119 11.28 9.71 9.13
N GLY A 120 11.05 10.23 7.93
CA GLY A 120 12.13 10.59 7.00
C GLY A 120 12.83 11.89 7.43
N GLU A 121 14.15 11.87 7.64
CA GLU A 121 14.93 13.11 7.77
C GLU A 121 15.02 13.80 6.39
N GLY A 122 14.19 14.82 6.19
CA GLY A 122 14.11 15.57 4.94
C GLY A 122 12.84 16.41 4.89
N ASP A 123 12.75 17.39 5.79
CA ASP A 123 11.67 18.37 5.84
C ASP A 123 11.71 19.28 4.61
N ASP A 124 10.86 18.97 3.61
CA ASP A 124 10.50 19.90 2.54
C ASP A 124 9.18 20.64 2.85
N GLY A 125 8.67 20.55 4.09
CA GLY A 125 7.43 21.16 4.51
C GLY A 125 6.16 20.50 3.95
N SER A 126 6.28 19.41 3.17
CA SER A 126 5.13 18.58 2.82
C SER A 126 4.79 17.68 4.00
N LEU A 127 3.69 17.97 4.70
CA LEU A 127 3.20 17.14 5.81
C LEU A 127 2.54 15.82 5.35
N PHE A 128 2.46 15.57 4.03
CA PHE A 128 1.64 14.49 3.45
C PHE A 128 2.32 13.85 2.23
N GLY A 129 3.31 12.99 2.45
CA GLY A 129 3.73 12.03 1.42
C GLY A 129 3.31 10.62 1.78
N ARG A 130 2.91 9.84 0.77
CA ARG A 130 2.63 8.41 0.93
C ARG A 130 3.90 7.65 0.58
N ASP A 131 4.37 6.80 1.49
CA ASP A 131 5.49 5.91 1.20
C ASP A 131 4.98 4.48 0.98
N ILE A 132 5.75 3.70 0.23
CA ILE A 132 5.40 2.33 -0.11
C ILE A 132 5.93 1.44 1.01
N GLY A 133 5.01 0.76 1.70
CA GLY A 133 5.32 -0.32 2.64
C GLY A 133 5.48 -1.65 1.91
N VAL A 134 6.35 -2.50 2.45
CA VAL A 134 6.54 -3.88 2.03
C VAL A 134 6.37 -4.80 3.23
N PHE A 135 5.60 -5.87 3.06
CA PHE A 135 5.46 -6.97 3.99
C PHE A 135 5.84 -8.29 3.31
N GLU A 136 6.83 -8.98 3.87
CA GLU A 136 7.22 -10.32 3.43
C GLU A 136 6.52 -11.39 4.27
N LEU A 137 5.72 -12.26 3.65
CA LEU A 137 4.94 -13.25 4.39
C LEU A 137 5.81 -14.34 5.04
N GLU A 138 6.93 -14.69 4.40
CA GLU A 138 7.83 -15.74 4.88
C GLU A 138 8.56 -15.32 6.16
N SER A 139 9.13 -14.11 6.17
CA SER A 139 9.91 -13.58 7.29
C SER A 139 9.05 -12.84 8.32
N GLY A 140 7.87 -12.36 7.92
CA GLY A 140 7.05 -11.44 8.70
C GLY A 140 7.65 -10.03 8.79
N CYS A 141 8.69 -9.73 8.01
CA CYS A 141 9.31 -8.41 8.01
C CYS A 141 8.39 -7.38 7.36
N ILE A 142 8.20 -6.25 8.05
CA ILE A 142 7.45 -5.09 7.58
C ILE A 142 8.33 -3.85 7.62
N GLY A 143 8.26 -3.02 6.59
CA GLY A 143 9.01 -1.76 6.57
C GLY A 143 8.80 -0.97 5.29
N PRO A 144 9.38 0.24 5.21
CA PRO A 144 9.33 1.04 4.00
C PRO A 144 10.16 0.38 2.89
N LEU A 145 9.78 0.61 1.63
CA LEU A 145 10.43 0.07 0.44
C LEU A 145 11.95 0.30 0.42
N ARG A 146 12.43 1.43 0.95
CA ARG A 146 13.87 1.74 1.08
C ARG A 146 14.67 0.71 1.88
N ASN A 147 14.03 -0.04 2.77
CA ASN A 147 14.68 -1.11 3.54
C ASN A 147 14.82 -2.41 2.73
N PHE A 148 14.20 -2.48 1.55
CA PHE A 148 14.21 -3.64 0.65
C PHE A 148 14.85 -3.24 -0.68
N PRO A 149 16.19 -3.04 -0.72
CA PRO A 149 16.87 -2.48 -1.88
C PRO A 149 16.72 -3.36 -3.13
N ASP A 150 16.49 -4.66 -2.99
CA ASP A 150 16.23 -5.53 -4.14
C ASP A 150 14.92 -5.20 -4.84
N TYR A 151 13.88 -4.84 -4.08
CA TYR A 151 12.55 -4.50 -4.62
C TYR A 151 12.51 -3.10 -5.22
N SER A 152 13.40 -2.19 -4.81
CA SER A 152 13.48 -0.84 -5.40
C SER A 152 13.77 -0.86 -6.91
N LYS A 153 14.42 -1.93 -7.41
CA LYS A 153 14.69 -2.15 -8.84
C LYS A 153 13.42 -2.31 -9.68
N MET A 154 12.29 -2.66 -9.07
CA MET A 154 11.01 -2.77 -9.79
C MET A 154 10.51 -1.40 -10.29
N PHE A 155 10.86 -0.33 -9.59
CA PHE A 155 10.39 1.03 -9.87
C PHE A 155 11.44 1.88 -10.59
N TRP A 156 12.59 1.29 -10.95
CA TRP A 156 13.71 2.02 -11.54
C TRP A 156 14.38 1.26 -12.69
N PRO A 157 14.61 1.89 -13.86
CA PRO A 157 14.28 3.29 -14.17
C PRO A 157 12.77 3.51 -14.28
N PRO A 158 12.28 4.74 -14.01
CA PRO A 158 10.87 5.05 -14.17
C PRO A 158 10.47 4.82 -15.63
N PRO A 159 9.25 4.30 -15.89
CA PRO A 159 8.75 4.12 -17.24
C PRO A 159 8.78 5.41 -18.05
N ASP A 160 8.97 5.30 -19.38
CA ASP A 160 9.09 6.46 -20.26
C ASP A 160 7.94 7.45 -20.13
N TRP A 161 6.70 6.99 -19.90
CA TRP A 161 5.54 7.86 -19.74
C TRP A 161 5.56 8.66 -18.43
N VAL A 162 6.20 8.14 -17.38
CA VAL A 162 6.44 8.87 -16.13
C VAL A 162 7.54 9.90 -16.36
N ALA A 163 8.66 9.49 -16.97
CA ALA A 163 9.81 10.35 -17.21
C ALA A 163 9.53 11.46 -18.26
N SER A 164 8.71 11.18 -19.26
CA SER A 164 8.34 12.14 -20.32
C SER A 164 7.48 13.28 -19.80
N THR A 165 6.62 13.01 -18.81
CA THR A 165 5.78 14.05 -18.19
C THR A 165 6.63 15.12 -17.48
N SER A 166 7.80 14.76 -16.92
CA SER A 166 8.72 15.72 -16.31
C SER A 166 9.41 16.64 -17.34
N LEU A 167 9.69 16.14 -18.55
CA LEU A 167 10.30 16.94 -19.62
C LEU A 167 9.31 17.95 -20.21
N GLU A 168 8.03 17.59 -20.32
CA GLU A 168 6.98 18.49 -20.79
C GLU A 168 6.71 19.64 -19.81
N VAL A 169 6.72 19.37 -18.49
CA VAL A 169 6.59 20.41 -17.44
C VAL A 169 7.78 21.39 -17.45
N GLN A 170 9.01 20.90 -17.68
CA GLN A 170 10.18 21.77 -17.81
C GLN A 170 10.11 22.66 -19.06
N ASN A 171 9.62 22.13 -20.18
CA ASN A 171 9.48 22.90 -21.42
C ASN A 171 8.35 23.94 -21.35
N GLN A 172 7.25 23.66 -20.66
CA GLN A 172 6.17 24.63 -20.45
C GLN A 172 6.59 25.80 -19.55
N ASN A 173 7.33 25.54 -18.47
CA ASN A 173 7.84 26.60 -17.58
C ASN A 173 8.83 27.54 -18.30
N GLN A 174 9.67 27.03 -19.21
CA GLN A 174 10.59 27.86 -20.01
C GLN A 174 9.85 28.72 -21.07
N VAL A 175 8.77 28.21 -21.65
CA VAL A 175 7.98 28.94 -22.65
C VAL A 175 7.17 30.08 -22.00
N GLU A 176 6.67 29.88 -20.78
CA GLU A 176 5.97 30.93 -20.03
C GLU A 176 6.91 32.04 -19.54
N GLU A 177 8.12 31.74 -19.05
CA GLU A 177 9.11 32.77 -18.68
C GLU A 177 9.54 33.65 -19.86
N LEU A 178 9.64 33.09 -21.07
CA LEU A 178 9.95 33.85 -22.29
C LEU A 178 8.78 34.71 -22.79
N SER A 179 7.55 34.40 -22.39
CA SER A 179 6.34 35.16 -22.78
C SER A 179 6.06 36.38 -21.90
N ILE A 180 6.61 36.40 -20.67
CA ILE A 180 6.44 37.49 -19.70
C ILE A 180 7.49 38.61 -19.90
N ALA A 181 8.56 38.35 -20.65
CA ALA A 181 9.65 39.29 -20.92
C ALA A 181 9.41 40.25 -22.12
N LYS A 182 8.16 40.56 -22.47
CA LYS A 182 7.81 41.48 -23.58
C LYS A 182 6.95 42.66 -23.15
#